data_AF-A0A1S1NJP9-F1
#
_entry.id   AF-A0A1S1NJP9-F1
#
_cell.length_a   1.000
_cell.length_b   1.000
_cell.length_c   1.000
_cell.angle_alpha   90.00
_cell.angle_beta   90.00
_cell.angle_gamma   90.00
#
_symmetry.space_group_name_H-M   'P 1'
#
loop_
_entity.id
_entity.type
_entity.pdbx_description
1 polymer ?
#
loop_
_entity_poly.entity_id
_entity_poly.type
_entity_poly.pdbx_seq_one_letter_code
_entity_poly.pdbx_strand_id
1 'polypeptide(L)'
;MDQMVHSLARVAPAGWTRLHGAFSMAGGEEVAQVVAETPRGDVAVPVESSIIAPIRTHRRVTVGPQGPWLRLLFDCDNSGTLRVGFDYGDTELPADQLLSSDAYLQDFEQYPRPDAPLWLLAYMGNEGQQLRSAATARSNTAVGAGDVRIADDEIPPLPQLWARIAVLAAVCRGGNLQLGPRCDPAFQFHAGDNGGCALARLPDNRAVLSGGRHDSRLLSAAYKGAIAWPDLYRGAPSWVHNLYLDPRAGQGLLSFCYWWDGDHWYRAELAEAAALKRGDSPWRPEEEITPSVPGVWTEDSTADLVAEVLKRLGIELTDRNARSAFRLIRAAEAGIVSDTHLSRMFIDGIPQTFDVAEALAQLDAAGALLPPYPPIDQTTALKLVVDYCRSREISTHGYPLDQLVATRIPGGWQVFVPVPADEVAVDRMVFLVADDRVVEQASSINPDDLQYTFASRFARRVRGQEQ
;
A
#
# COMPACT_ATOMS: atom_id res chain seq x y z
N MET A 1 -21.38 -2.95 -38.05
CA MET A 1 -20.45 -1.96 -37.48
C MET A 1 -20.32 -0.74 -38.36
N ASP A 2 -20.07 -0.89 -39.66
CA ASP A 2 -19.91 0.25 -40.58
C ASP A 2 -21.12 1.20 -40.58
N GLN A 3 -22.35 0.69 -40.54
CA GLN A 3 -23.57 1.52 -40.46
C GLN A 3 -23.62 2.40 -39.19
N MET A 4 -23.11 1.92 -38.05
CA MET A 4 -23.02 2.70 -36.81
C MET A 4 -22.04 3.86 -37.00
N VAL A 5 -20.83 3.59 -37.50
CA VAL A 5 -19.80 4.61 -37.73
C VAL A 5 -20.28 5.69 -38.69
N HIS A 6 -20.90 5.31 -39.81
CA HIS A 6 -21.46 6.27 -40.75
C HIS A 6 -22.54 7.15 -40.11
N SER A 7 -23.33 6.60 -39.20
CA SER A 7 -24.37 7.36 -38.50
C SER A 7 -23.77 8.34 -37.49
N LEU A 8 -22.75 7.91 -36.73
CA LEU A 8 -22.00 8.75 -35.79
C LEU A 8 -21.22 9.87 -36.50
N ALA A 9 -20.54 9.56 -37.61
CA ALA A 9 -19.79 10.53 -38.39
C ALA A 9 -20.68 11.65 -38.98
N ARG A 10 -21.96 11.37 -39.24
CA ARG A 10 -22.93 12.36 -39.74
C ARG A 10 -23.38 13.37 -38.68
N VAL A 11 -23.37 12.97 -37.41
CA VAL A 11 -23.78 13.83 -36.28
C VAL A 11 -22.57 14.41 -35.54
N ALA A 12 -21.35 13.99 -35.89
CA ALA A 12 -20.12 14.52 -35.35
C ALA A 12 -19.92 16.01 -35.72
N PRO A 13 -19.32 16.82 -34.83
CA PRO A 13 -19.06 18.23 -35.08
C PRO A 13 -18.11 18.44 -36.25
N ALA A 14 -18.29 19.55 -36.98
CA ALA A 14 -17.44 19.86 -38.13
C ALA A 14 -15.96 19.98 -37.73
N GLY A 15 -15.08 19.37 -38.53
CA GLY A 15 -13.63 19.38 -38.30
C GLY A 15 -13.14 18.38 -37.26
N TRP A 16 -13.95 17.37 -36.91
CA TRP A 16 -13.51 16.27 -36.06
C TRP A 16 -12.34 15.50 -36.71
N THR A 17 -11.40 15.05 -35.88
CA THR A 17 -10.24 14.25 -36.30
C THR A 17 -10.41 12.79 -35.91
N ARG A 18 -11.03 12.56 -34.74
CA ARG A 18 -11.26 11.24 -34.19
C ARG A 18 -12.60 11.15 -33.49
N LEU A 19 -13.26 10.00 -33.60
CA LEU A 19 -14.42 9.61 -32.84
C LEU A 19 -14.06 8.38 -32.01
N HIS A 20 -14.23 8.47 -30.70
CA HIS A 20 -14.07 7.32 -29.82
C HIS A 20 -15.26 7.23 -28.88
N GLY A 21 -15.59 6.02 -28.46
CA GLY A 21 -16.74 5.84 -27.60
C GLY A 21 -16.91 4.43 -27.08
N ALA A 22 -17.86 4.31 -26.17
CA ALA A 22 -18.23 3.08 -25.50
C ALA A 22 -19.74 2.88 -25.54
N PHE A 23 -20.15 1.63 -25.74
CA PHE A 23 -21.52 1.18 -25.57
C PHE A 23 -21.56 0.06 -24.53
N SER A 24 -22.21 0.29 -23.40
CA SER A 24 -22.45 -0.71 -22.36
C SER A 24 -23.87 -1.25 -22.49
N MET A 25 -24.04 -2.57 -22.42
CA MET A 25 -25.34 -3.24 -22.56
C MET A 25 -25.43 -4.48 -21.69
N ALA A 26 -26.52 -4.62 -20.94
CA ALA A 26 -26.88 -5.79 -20.14
C ALA A 26 -28.39 -5.73 -19.81
N GLY A 27 -29.10 -6.87 -19.78
CA GLY A 27 -30.46 -6.95 -19.22
C GLY A 27 -31.49 -5.98 -19.82
N GLY A 28 -31.29 -5.52 -21.06
CA GLY A 28 -32.14 -4.51 -21.69
C GLY A 28 -31.84 -3.06 -21.32
N GLU A 29 -30.93 -2.81 -20.37
CA GLU A 29 -30.34 -1.49 -20.13
C GLU A 29 -29.16 -1.23 -21.08
N GLU A 30 -28.94 0.06 -21.37
CA GLU A 30 -27.84 0.51 -22.20
C GLU A 30 -27.39 1.91 -21.83
N VAL A 31 -26.08 2.13 -21.96
CA VAL A 31 -25.45 3.46 -21.90
C VAL A 31 -24.53 3.59 -23.09
N ALA A 32 -24.56 4.74 -23.75
CA ALA A 32 -23.71 5.07 -24.87
C ALA A 32 -23.02 6.41 -24.62
N GLN A 33 -21.70 6.41 -24.76
CA GLN A 33 -20.89 7.61 -24.66
C GLN A 33 -20.00 7.70 -25.90
N VAL A 34 -20.11 8.80 -26.63
CA VAL A 34 -19.29 9.04 -27.81
C VAL A 34 -18.74 10.45 -27.73
N VAL A 35 -17.45 10.58 -28.00
CA VAL A 35 -16.72 11.84 -27.99
C VAL A 35 -16.05 12.02 -29.35
N ALA A 36 -16.12 13.24 -29.85
CA ALA A 36 -15.38 13.71 -31.01
C ALA A 36 -14.23 14.60 -30.57
N GLU A 37 -13.01 14.25 -30.96
CA GLU A 37 -11.85 15.12 -30.84
C GLU A 37 -11.94 16.21 -31.91
N THR A 38 -11.85 17.47 -31.50
CA THR A 38 -11.84 18.63 -32.41
C THR A 38 -10.65 19.54 -32.09
N PRO A 39 -10.26 20.45 -32.99
CA PRO A 39 -9.21 21.44 -32.70
C PRO A 39 -9.51 22.35 -31.50
N ARG A 40 -10.77 22.40 -31.04
CA ARG A 40 -11.19 23.21 -29.88
C ARG A 40 -11.32 22.38 -28.59
N GLY A 41 -10.97 21.09 -28.64
CA GLY A 41 -11.14 20.14 -27.55
C GLY A 41 -12.24 19.12 -27.84
N ASP A 42 -12.47 18.27 -26.86
CA ASP A 42 -13.38 17.12 -26.94
C ASP A 42 -14.85 17.56 -26.83
N VAL A 43 -15.69 17.00 -27.70
CA VAL A 43 -17.12 17.33 -27.79
C VAL A 43 -17.93 16.04 -27.72
N ALA A 44 -18.88 15.97 -26.78
CA ALA A 44 -19.82 14.86 -26.69
C ALA A 44 -20.73 14.80 -27.92
N VAL A 45 -20.89 13.60 -28.49
CA VAL A 45 -21.72 13.34 -29.65
C VAL A 45 -23.02 12.67 -29.20
N PRO A 46 -24.20 13.27 -29.49
CA PRO A 46 -25.49 12.66 -29.15
C PRO A 46 -25.66 11.30 -29.84
N VAL A 47 -26.06 10.29 -29.07
CA VAL A 47 -26.32 8.94 -29.58
C VAL A 47 -27.82 8.68 -29.60
N GLU A 48 -28.40 8.66 -30.81
CA GLU A 48 -29.81 8.36 -31.00
C GLU A 48 -30.09 6.85 -31.04
N SER A 49 -31.33 6.46 -30.74
CA SER A 49 -31.75 5.04 -30.75
C SER A 49 -31.54 4.34 -32.10
N SER A 50 -31.56 5.09 -33.21
CA SER A 50 -31.27 4.60 -34.57
C SER A 50 -29.83 4.09 -34.71
N ILE A 51 -28.89 4.66 -33.97
CA ILE A 51 -27.47 4.26 -33.91
C ILE A 51 -27.30 3.04 -33.00
N ILE A 52 -28.10 2.94 -31.95
CA ILE A 52 -28.01 1.87 -30.95
C ILE A 52 -28.63 0.55 -31.44
N ALA A 53 -29.69 0.59 -32.24
CA ALA A 53 -30.39 -0.62 -32.69
C ALA A 53 -29.49 -1.63 -33.47
N PRO A 54 -28.61 -1.19 -34.39
CA PRO A 54 -27.61 -2.07 -35.00
C PRO A 54 -26.64 -2.69 -33.99
N ILE A 55 -26.28 -1.96 -32.93
CA ILE A 55 -25.35 -2.41 -31.90
C ILE A 55 -26.00 -3.47 -31.01
N ARG A 56 -27.27 -3.30 -30.62
CA ARG A 56 -28.03 -4.35 -29.91
C ARG A 56 -28.11 -5.63 -30.74
N THR A 57 -28.36 -5.48 -32.04
CA THR A 57 -28.41 -6.61 -32.97
C THR A 57 -27.05 -7.30 -33.04
N HIS A 58 -25.98 -6.52 -33.15
CA HIS A 58 -24.61 -7.02 -33.11
C HIS A 58 -24.34 -7.81 -31.83
N ARG A 59 -24.60 -7.24 -30.64
CA ARG A 59 -24.41 -7.92 -29.35
C ARG A 59 -25.08 -9.30 -29.31
N ARG A 60 -26.31 -9.38 -29.81
CA ARG A 60 -27.10 -10.61 -29.83
C ARG A 60 -26.55 -11.68 -30.79
N VAL A 61 -25.95 -11.29 -31.91
CA VAL A 61 -25.43 -12.25 -32.91
C VAL A 61 -23.96 -12.61 -32.70
N THR A 62 -23.22 -11.84 -31.90
CA THR A 62 -21.79 -12.08 -31.59
C THR A 62 -21.58 -12.72 -30.22
N VAL A 63 -22.58 -13.43 -29.68
CA VAL A 63 -22.44 -14.13 -28.40
C VAL A 63 -21.43 -15.25 -28.54
N GLY A 64 -20.35 -15.18 -27.75
CA GLY A 64 -19.31 -16.20 -27.68
C GLY A 64 -19.44 -17.10 -26.43
N PRO A 65 -18.44 -17.96 -26.18
CA PRO A 65 -18.40 -18.80 -24.97
C PRO A 65 -18.40 -18.01 -23.65
N GLN A 66 -17.91 -16.77 -23.66
CA GLN A 66 -17.89 -15.86 -22.51
C GLN A 66 -19.22 -15.09 -22.33
N GLY A 67 -20.23 -15.40 -23.14
CA GLY A 67 -21.46 -14.63 -23.25
C GLY A 67 -21.33 -13.43 -24.20
N PRO A 68 -22.34 -12.53 -24.24
CA PRO A 68 -22.23 -11.27 -24.96
C PRO A 68 -21.20 -10.34 -24.29
N TRP A 69 -20.53 -9.50 -25.06
CA TRP A 69 -19.70 -8.45 -24.47
C TRP A 69 -20.54 -7.52 -23.57
N LEU A 70 -19.92 -7.02 -22.49
CA LEU A 70 -20.54 -6.05 -21.58
C LEU A 70 -20.40 -4.64 -22.13
N ARG A 71 -19.24 -4.36 -22.74
CA ARG A 71 -18.93 -3.09 -23.37
C ARG A 71 -18.29 -3.26 -24.74
N LEU A 72 -18.74 -2.47 -25.71
CA LEU A 72 -18.11 -2.30 -27.02
C LEU A 72 -17.38 -0.97 -27.03
N LEU A 73 -16.07 -1.02 -27.22
CA LEU A 73 -15.21 0.15 -27.39
C LEU A 73 -14.93 0.34 -28.87
N PHE A 74 -14.97 1.57 -29.35
CA PHE A 74 -14.58 1.84 -30.72
C PHE A 74 -13.76 3.13 -30.82
N ASP A 75 -12.98 3.16 -31.90
CA ASP A 75 -12.15 4.28 -32.26
C ASP A 75 -12.15 4.39 -33.79
N CYS A 76 -12.51 5.56 -34.30
CA CYS A 76 -12.62 5.84 -35.72
C CYS A 76 -11.96 7.17 -36.05
N ASP A 77 -11.03 7.17 -37.00
CA ASP A 77 -10.45 8.41 -37.52
C ASP A 77 -11.26 8.97 -38.71
N ASN A 78 -10.96 10.20 -39.10
CA ASN A 78 -11.59 10.86 -40.23
C ASN A 78 -11.26 10.24 -41.61
N SER A 79 -10.33 9.27 -41.67
CA SER A 79 -10.06 8.46 -42.87
C SER A 79 -11.02 7.27 -43.01
N GLY A 80 -11.83 7.01 -41.97
CA GLY A 80 -12.74 5.86 -41.90
C GLY A 80 -12.08 4.60 -41.35
N THR A 81 -10.86 4.67 -40.82
CA THR A 81 -10.22 3.52 -40.16
C THR A 81 -10.92 3.29 -38.84
N LEU A 82 -11.62 2.16 -38.72
CA LEU A 82 -12.34 1.76 -37.51
C LEU A 82 -11.57 0.67 -36.77
N ARG A 83 -11.40 0.86 -35.46
CA ARG A 83 -10.98 -0.17 -34.50
C ARG A 83 -12.11 -0.43 -33.52
N VAL A 84 -12.36 -1.70 -33.23
CA VAL A 84 -13.38 -2.13 -32.27
C VAL A 84 -12.75 -3.08 -31.28
N GLY A 85 -13.01 -2.86 -30.00
CA GLY A 85 -12.68 -3.75 -28.90
C GLY A 85 -13.95 -4.21 -28.20
N PHE A 86 -13.91 -5.41 -27.65
CA PHE A 86 -14.97 -5.94 -26.80
C PHE A 86 -14.40 -6.19 -25.42
N ASP A 87 -15.16 -5.75 -24.43
CA ASP A 87 -14.82 -5.90 -23.03
C ASP A 87 -15.88 -6.77 -22.35
N TYR A 88 -15.41 -7.83 -21.71
CA TYR A 88 -16.21 -8.83 -21.03
C TYR A 88 -16.18 -8.68 -19.50
N GLY A 89 -15.59 -7.58 -19.01
CA GLY A 89 -15.47 -7.26 -17.59
C GLY A 89 -14.16 -7.72 -16.97
N ASP A 90 -13.07 -7.85 -17.73
CA ASP A 90 -11.77 -8.25 -17.18
C ASP A 90 -11.32 -7.30 -16.05
N THR A 91 -11.72 -6.02 -16.15
CA THR A 91 -11.63 -5.01 -15.08
C THR A 91 -13.01 -4.40 -14.81
N GLU A 92 -13.16 -3.78 -13.64
CA GLU A 92 -14.39 -3.06 -13.29
C GLU A 92 -14.66 -1.94 -14.31
N LEU A 93 -15.92 -1.86 -14.75
CA LEU A 93 -16.33 -0.86 -15.72
C LEU A 93 -16.34 0.54 -15.08
N PRO A 94 -15.98 1.60 -15.82
CA PRO A 94 -16.13 2.97 -15.35
C PRO A 94 -17.55 3.25 -14.86
N ALA A 95 -17.69 4.01 -13.77
CA ALA A 95 -18.98 4.24 -13.11
C ALA A 95 -20.05 4.86 -14.02
N ASP A 96 -19.62 5.63 -15.02
CA ASP A 96 -20.47 6.28 -16.02
C ASP A 96 -20.86 5.33 -17.19
N GLN A 97 -20.34 4.11 -17.18
CA GLN A 97 -20.60 3.03 -18.13
C GLN A 97 -21.12 1.76 -17.45
N LEU A 98 -21.24 1.78 -16.12
CA LEU A 98 -21.78 0.70 -15.30
C LEU A 98 -23.30 0.79 -15.29
N LEU A 99 -23.97 -0.30 -15.65
CA LEU A 99 -25.44 -0.43 -15.64
C LEU A 99 -25.92 -0.88 -14.27
N SER A 100 -27.23 -0.97 -14.04
CA SER A 100 -27.76 -1.44 -12.75
C SER A 100 -27.37 -2.90 -12.46
N SER A 101 -27.32 -3.27 -11.17
CA SER A 101 -27.09 -4.67 -10.75
C SER A 101 -28.14 -5.62 -11.34
N ASP A 102 -29.41 -5.19 -11.39
CA ASP A 102 -30.53 -5.96 -11.94
C ASP A 102 -30.36 -6.23 -13.43
N ALA A 103 -29.82 -5.26 -14.19
CA ALA A 103 -29.53 -5.45 -15.60
C ALA A 103 -28.48 -6.54 -15.84
N TYR A 104 -27.42 -6.59 -15.03
CA TYR A 104 -26.43 -7.66 -15.14
C TYR A 104 -26.98 -9.01 -14.69
N LEU A 105 -27.80 -9.05 -13.62
CA LEU A 105 -28.47 -10.28 -13.18
C LEU A 105 -29.34 -10.87 -14.30
N GLN A 106 -30.20 -10.05 -14.93
CA GLN A 106 -31.03 -10.48 -16.06
C GLN A 106 -30.20 -10.97 -17.26
N ASP A 107 -29.09 -10.28 -17.57
CA ASP A 107 -28.19 -10.70 -18.65
C ASP A 107 -27.56 -12.06 -18.34
N PHE A 108 -27.20 -12.32 -17.09
CA PHE A 108 -26.59 -13.57 -16.63
C PHE A 108 -27.56 -14.74 -16.55
N GLU A 109 -28.82 -14.48 -16.21
CA GLU A 109 -29.90 -15.48 -16.30
C GLU A 109 -30.10 -15.93 -17.75
N GLN A 110 -30.04 -14.99 -18.70
CA GLN A 110 -30.18 -15.28 -20.12
C GLN A 110 -28.91 -15.90 -20.73
N TYR A 111 -27.74 -15.44 -20.29
CA TYR A 111 -26.43 -15.85 -20.80
C TYR A 111 -25.50 -16.25 -19.64
N PRO A 112 -25.63 -17.48 -19.09
CA PRO A 112 -24.82 -17.92 -17.96
C PRO A 112 -23.31 -17.86 -18.23
N ARG A 113 -22.55 -17.31 -17.27
CA ARG A 113 -21.09 -17.12 -17.39
C ARG A 113 -20.35 -17.83 -16.25
N PRO A 114 -19.75 -19.02 -16.48
CA PRO A 114 -19.05 -19.74 -15.42
C PRO A 114 -17.80 -19.01 -14.93
N ASP A 115 -17.15 -18.21 -15.79
CA ASP A 115 -15.89 -17.51 -15.51
C ASP A 115 -16.10 -16.01 -15.27
N ALA A 116 -17.26 -15.62 -14.74
CA ALA A 116 -17.55 -14.23 -14.45
C ALA A 116 -16.53 -13.61 -13.47
N PRO A 117 -16.09 -12.37 -13.73
CA PRO A 117 -15.14 -11.66 -12.89
C PRO A 117 -15.76 -11.36 -11.52
N LEU A 118 -14.94 -11.40 -10.47
CA LEU A 118 -15.40 -11.28 -9.09
C LEU A 118 -16.10 -9.95 -8.80
N TRP A 119 -15.60 -8.83 -9.35
CA TRP A 119 -16.23 -7.53 -9.17
C TRP A 119 -17.68 -7.53 -9.65
N LEU A 120 -17.98 -8.24 -10.75
CA LEU A 120 -19.33 -8.29 -11.32
C LEU A 120 -20.23 -9.23 -10.51
N LEU A 121 -19.69 -10.35 -10.03
CA LEU A 121 -20.40 -11.22 -9.08
C LEU A 121 -20.80 -10.46 -7.82
N ALA A 122 -19.87 -9.65 -7.28
CA ALA A 122 -20.12 -8.81 -6.12
C ALA A 122 -21.10 -7.68 -6.43
N TYR A 123 -20.96 -7.01 -7.57
CA TYR A 123 -21.88 -5.94 -7.99
C TYR A 123 -23.32 -6.43 -8.12
N MET A 124 -23.52 -7.66 -8.57
CA MET A 124 -24.83 -8.30 -8.69
C MET A 124 -25.38 -8.87 -7.36
N GLY A 125 -24.52 -9.35 -6.46
CA GLY A 125 -24.93 -10.21 -5.34
C GLY A 125 -24.54 -9.73 -3.94
N ASN A 126 -23.85 -8.59 -3.80
CA ASN A 126 -23.48 -8.05 -2.50
C ASN A 126 -24.70 -7.41 -1.82
N GLU A 127 -25.12 -8.00 -0.71
CA GLU A 127 -26.20 -7.50 0.15
C GLU A 127 -25.65 -6.97 1.49
N GLY A 128 -24.34 -6.73 1.57
CA GLY A 128 -23.65 -6.34 2.79
C GLY A 128 -23.29 -7.52 3.70
N GLN A 129 -23.15 -8.74 3.14
CA GLN A 129 -22.80 -9.95 3.92
C GLN A 129 -21.44 -9.82 4.63
N GLN A 130 -20.55 -8.99 4.09
CA GLN A 130 -19.22 -8.72 4.64
C GLN A 130 -19.17 -7.51 5.59
N LEU A 131 -20.28 -6.81 5.81
CA LEU A 131 -20.30 -5.70 6.74
C LEU A 131 -20.42 -6.22 8.18
N ARG A 132 -19.52 -5.76 9.05
CA ARG A 132 -19.57 -5.97 10.48
C ARG A 132 -19.76 -4.64 11.21
N SER A 133 -21.01 -4.30 11.50
CA SER A 133 -21.33 -3.08 12.26
C SER A 133 -20.75 -3.14 13.68
N ALA A 134 -20.52 -1.97 14.29
CA ALA A 134 -20.06 -1.91 15.68
C ALA A 134 -21.06 -2.54 16.67
N ALA A 135 -22.36 -2.53 16.36
CA ALA A 135 -23.37 -3.21 17.17
C ALA A 135 -23.21 -4.74 17.08
N THR A 136 -23.06 -5.27 15.87
CA THR A 136 -22.81 -6.71 15.61
C THR A 136 -21.50 -7.17 16.25
N ALA A 137 -20.45 -6.36 16.18
CA ALA A 137 -19.16 -6.70 16.79
C ALA A 137 -19.24 -6.78 18.33
N ARG A 138 -20.06 -5.93 18.97
CA ARG A 138 -20.27 -5.98 20.43
C ARG A 138 -21.15 -7.15 20.88
N SER A 139 -22.13 -7.56 20.07
CA SER A 139 -22.99 -8.70 20.41
C SER A 139 -22.29 -10.05 20.24
N ASN A 140 -21.35 -10.16 19.30
CA ASN A 140 -20.64 -11.41 18.97
C ASN A 140 -19.32 -11.55 19.76
N THR A 141 -19.38 -11.56 21.09
CA THR A 141 -18.19 -11.63 21.96
C THR A 141 -17.84 -13.03 22.46
N ALA A 142 -18.66 -14.05 22.19
CA ALA A 142 -18.34 -15.43 22.55
C ALA A 142 -17.33 -16.02 21.54
N VAL A 143 -16.05 -16.05 21.90
CA VAL A 143 -15.00 -16.77 21.16
C VAL A 143 -15.14 -18.26 21.49
N GLY A 144 -15.50 -19.09 20.52
CA GLY A 144 -15.36 -20.54 20.64
C GLY A 144 -13.87 -20.89 20.57
N ALA A 145 -13.42 -21.80 21.43
CA ALA A 145 -12.06 -22.35 21.30
C ALA A 145 -11.93 -23.04 19.94
N GLY A 146 -11.04 -22.54 19.06
CA GLY A 146 -10.81 -23.07 17.71
C GLY A 146 -11.25 -22.17 16.54
N ASP A 147 -11.88 -21.02 16.83
CA ASP A 147 -12.41 -20.10 15.80
C ASP A 147 -11.35 -19.18 15.17
N VAL A 148 -10.17 -19.08 15.80
CA VAL A 148 -9.13 -18.09 15.50
C VAL A 148 -7.76 -18.78 15.42
N ARG A 149 -6.93 -18.34 14.49
CA ARG A 149 -5.52 -18.74 14.32
C ARG A 149 -4.58 -17.60 14.67
N ILE A 150 -3.48 -17.90 15.37
CA ILE A 150 -2.30 -17.01 15.46
C ILE A 150 -1.54 -17.11 14.13
N ALA A 151 -1.34 -15.98 13.47
CA ALA A 151 -0.86 -15.88 12.10
C ALA A 151 0.48 -15.13 11.97
N ASP A 152 1.32 -15.20 13.00
CA ASP A 152 2.66 -14.58 12.98
C ASP A 152 3.60 -15.22 11.94
N ASP A 153 3.28 -16.43 11.47
CA ASP A 153 3.97 -17.10 10.37
C ASP A 153 3.52 -16.61 8.99
N GLU A 154 2.41 -15.87 8.91
CA GLU A 154 1.83 -15.36 7.66
C GLU A 154 2.17 -13.87 7.42
N ILE A 155 2.35 -13.07 8.49
CA ILE A 155 2.52 -11.61 8.41
C ILE A 155 3.61 -11.14 9.39
N PRO A 156 4.52 -10.22 8.98
CA PRO A 156 5.49 -9.62 9.89
C PRO A 156 4.83 -8.90 11.07
N PRO A 157 5.51 -8.79 12.23
CA PRO A 157 5.00 -8.00 13.36
C PRO A 157 4.59 -6.58 12.94
N LEU A 158 3.50 -6.08 13.52
CA LEU A 158 2.90 -4.79 13.12
C LEU A 158 3.90 -3.63 12.97
N PRO A 159 4.86 -3.39 13.91
CA PRO A 159 5.81 -2.28 13.76
C PRO A 159 6.67 -2.38 12.50
N GLN A 160 7.08 -3.61 12.12
CA GLN A 160 7.89 -3.85 10.93
C GLN A 160 7.06 -3.69 9.66
N LEU A 161 5.88 -4.30 9.62
CA LEU A 161 4.97 -4.17 8.47
C LEU A 161 4.64 -2.70 8.19
N TRP A 162 4.25 -1.96 9.23
CA TRP A 162 3.90 -0.55 9.14
C TRP A 162 5.06 0.31 8.62
N ALA A 163 6.26 0.12 9.16
CA ALA A 163 7.45 0.86 8.73
C ALA A 163 7.85 0.55 7.29
N ARG A 164 7.79 -0.72 6.86
CA ARG A 164 8.19 -1.11 5.50
C ARG A 164 7.20 -0.62 4.44
N ILE A 165 5.89 -0.66 4.72
CA ILE A 165 4.89 -0.03 3.84
C ILE A 165 5.15 1.47 3.73
N ALA A 166 5.54 2.13 4.83
CA ALA A 166 5.86 3.56 4.81
C ALA A 166 7.08 3.89 3.94
N VAL A 167 8.13 3.07 3.98
CA VAL A 167 9.29 3.23 3.07
C VAL A 167 8.87 3.09 1.63
N LEU A 168 8.08 2.06 1.29
CA LEU A 168 7.61 1.89 -0.08
C LEU A 168 6.70 3.06 -0.52
N ALA A 169 5.84 3.55 0.37
CA ALA A 169 4.98 4.71 0.10
C ALA A 169 5.81 5.97 -0.16
N ALA A 170 6.85 6.20 0.64
CA ALA A 170 7.75 7.35 0.48
C ALA A 170 8.42 7.37 -0.89
N VAL A 171 8.94 6.23 -1.36
CA VAL A 171 9.59 6.15 -2.68
C VAL A 171 8.56 6.26 -3.81
N CYS A 172 7.39 5.61 -3.70
CA CYS A 172 6.34 5.71 -4.71
C CYS A 172 5.79 7.14 -4.85
N ARG A 173 5.46 7.80 -3.73
CA ARG A 173 4.88 9.15 -3.72
C ARG A 173 5.90 10.21 -4.05
N GLY A 174 7.13 10.09 -3.54
CA GLY A 174 8.24 10.96 -3.94
C GLY A 174 8.54 10.85 -5.44
N GLY A 175 8.43 9.65 -6.03
CA GLY A 175 8.53 9.45 -7.47
C GLY A 175 7.29 9.86 -8.29
N ASN A 176 6.26 10.44 -7.66
CA ASN A 176 4.97 10.78 -8.27
C ASN A 176 4.31 9.61 -9.04
N LEU A 177 4.51 8.38 -8.56
CA LEU A 177 3.85 7.21 -9.14
C LEU A 177 2.36 7.24 -8.80
N GLN A 178 1.52 6.89 -9.77
CA GLN A 178 0.07 6.83 -9.52
C GLN A 178 -0.29 5.64 -8.63
N LEU A 179 0.31 4.47 -8.90
CA LEU A 179 0.11 3.22 -8.15
C LEU A 179 1.10 3.07 -6.99
N GLY A 180 0.74 2.25 -6.00
CA GLY A 180 1.55 1.97 -4.81
C GLY A 180 0.90 2.42 -3.51
N PRO A 181 1.54 2.13 -2.36
CA PRO A 181 0.97 2.45 -1.07
C PRO A 181 0.99 3.96 -0.78
N ARG A 182 0.10 4.36 0.14
CA ARG A 182 0.00 5.71 0.72
C ARG A 182 -0.20 5.59 2.24
N CYS A 183 0.34 6.53 2.97
CA CYS A 183 0.31 6.58 4.42
C CYS A 183 -0.49 7.78 4.94
N ASP A 184 -1.17 7.53 6.04
CA ASP A 184 -1.87 8.44 6.93
C ASP A 184 -1.49 8.04 8.38
N PRO A 185 -1.61 8.93 9.38
CA PRO A 185 -1.33 8.58 10.78
C PRO A 185 -2.06 7.36 11.33
N ALA A 186 -3.27 7.08 10.85
CA ALA A 186 -4.07 5.94 11.28
C ALA A 186 -4.19 4.83 10.24
N PHE A 187 -3.98 5.13 8.95
CA PHE A 187 -4.18 4.16 7.87
C PHE A 187 -3.02 4.10 6.89
N GLN A 188 -2.76 2.90 6.37
CA GLN A 188 -1.99 2.70 5.16
C GLN A 188 -2.85 1.98 4.15
N PHE A 189 -2.93 2.52 2.93
CA PHE A 189 -3.69 1.93 1.84
C PHE A 189 -2.76 1.49 0.75
N HIS A 190 -3.01 0.31 0.20
CA HIS A 190 -2.36 -0.18 -1.00
C HIS A 190 -3.40 -0.57 -2.04
N ALA A 191 -3.20 -0.09 -3.25
CA ALA A 191 -3.87 -0.59 -4.44
C ALA A 191 -2.79 -1.03 -5.43
N GLY A 192 -2.88 -2.27 -5.87
CA GLY A 192 -2.04 -2.86 -6.91
C GLY A 192 -2.89 -3.49 -8.00
N ASP A 193 -2.24 -4.03 -9.02
CA ASP A 193 -2.92 -4.57 -10.21
C ASP A 193 -3.82 -5.77 -9.89
N ASN A 194 -3.44 -6.56 -8.88
CA ASN A 194 -4.10 -7.82 -8.53
C ASN A 194 -4.96 -7.74 -7.26
N GLY A 195 -5.04 -6.57 -6.60
CA GLY A 195 -5.77 -6.44 -5.34
C GLY A 195 -5.43 -5.18 -4.58
N GLY A 196 -5.82 -5.15 -3.31
CA GLY A 196 -5.46 -4.08 -2.42
C GLY A 196 -5.80 -4.38 -0.97
N CYS A 197 -5.29 -3.54 -0.09
CA CYS A 197 -5.52 -3.66 1.34
C CYS A 197 -5.49 -2.31 2.05
N ALA A 198 -6.10 -2.29 3.23
CA ALA A 198 -5.97 -1.27 4.24
C ALA A 198 -5.37 -1.87 5.51
N LEU A 199 -4.33 -1.22 6.04
CA LEU A 199 -3.77 -1.47 7.36
C LEU A 199 -4.17 -0.28 8.25
N ALA A 200 -5.04 -0.53 9.22
CA ALA A 200 -5.49 0.47 10.19
C ALA A 200 -4.75 0.28 11.52
N ARG A 201 -4.13 1.32 12.06
CA ARG A 201 -3.62 1.37 13.43
C ARG A 201 -4.67 1.94 14.37
N LEU A 202 -4.80 1.29 15.50
CA LEU A 202 -5.74 1.62 16.56
C LEU A 202 -4.97 1.98 17.84
N PRO A 203 -5.63 2.67 18.80
CA PRO A 203 -5.09 2.84 20.14
C PRO A 203 -4.68 1.51 20.80
N ASP A 204 -3.79 1.61 21.79
CA ASP A 204 -3.31 0.47 22.59
C ASP A 204 -2.51 -0.57 21.79
N ASN A 205 -1.75 -0.11 20.78
CA ASN A 205 -0.97 -0.97 19.90
C ASN A 205 -1.80 -2.05 19.19
N ARG A 206 -3.03 -1.72 18.78
CA ARG A 206 -3.90 -2.63 18.01
C ARG A 206 -3.85 -2.28 16.53
N ALA A 207 -4.18 -3.24 15.68
CA ALA A 207 -4.35 -2.97 14.25
C ALA A 207 -5.33 -3.92 13.57
N VAL A 208 -5.79 -3.54 12.39
CA VAL A 208 -6.55 -4.39 11.47
C VAL A 208 -5.89 -4.30 10.10
N LEU A 209 -5.53 -5.45 9.52
CA LEU A 209 -5.11 -5.57 8.12
C LEU A 209 -6.21 -6.30 7.37
N SER A 210 -6.82 -5.66 6.38
CA SER A 210 -7.90 -6.28 5.62
C SER A 210 -7.83 -5.86 4.17
N GLY A 211 -8.38 -6.68 3.28
CA GLY A 211 -8.31 -6.41 1.84
C GLY A 211 -8.80 -7.59 1.02
N GLY A 212 -8.42 -7.59 -0.25
CA GLY A 212 -8.70 -8.70 -1.13
C GLY A 212 -8.11 -8.54 -2.52
N ARG A 213 -8.00 -9.69 -3.19
CA ARG A 213 -7.51 -9.78 -4.58
C ARG A 213 -8.68 -9.75 -5.57
N HIS A 214 -8.41 -9.23 -6.76
CA HIS A 214 -9.42 -9.06 -7.81
C HIS A 214 -10.01 -10.39 -8.33
N ASP A 215 -9.26 -11.49 -8.23
CA ASP A 215 -9.61 -12.82 -8.72
C ASP A 215 -9.71 -13.86 -7.57
N SER A 216 -10.21 -13.45 -6.40
CA SER A 216 -10.30 -14.32 -5.22
C SER A 216 -11.11 -15.59 -5.52
N ARG A 217 -10.45 -16.74 -5.40
CA ARG A 217 -11.12 -18.06 -5.54
C ARG A 217 -12.13 -18.27 -4.42
N LEU A 218 -11.81 -17.81 -3.21
CA LEU A 218 -12.68 -17.91 -2.05
C LEU A 218 -14.02 -17.20 -2.31
N LEU A 219 -13.95 -15.92 -2.68
CA LEU A 219 -15.17 -15.14 -2.91
C LEU A 219 -15.90 -15.58 -4.18
N SER A 220 -15.17 -15.90 -5.25
CA SER A 220 -15.80 -16.41 -6.48
C SER A 220 -16.61 -17.67 -6.21
N ALA A 221 -16.13 -18.57 -5.34
CA ALA A 221 -16.86 -19.76 -4.96
C ALA A 221 -18.07 -19.46 -4.05
N ALA A 222 -17.94 -18.52 -3.11
CA ALA A 222 -19.05 -18.09 -2.24
C ALA A 222 -20.19 -17.45 -3.05
N TYR A 223 -19.88 -16.50 -3.95
CA TYR A 223 -20.89 -15.88 -4.82
C TYR A 223 -21.57 -16.88 -5.76
N LYS A 224 -20.85 -17.90 -6.22
CA LYS A 224 -21.41 -18.98 -7.05
C LYS A 224 -22.15 -20.04 -6.23
N GLY A 225 -22.24 -19.90 -4.91
CA GLY A 225 -22.88 -20.86 -4.00
C GLY A 225 -22.16 -22.20 -3.89
N ALA A 226 -20.89 -22.28 -4.32
CA ALA A 226 -20.09 -23.51 -4.25
C ALA A 226 -19.56 -23.79 -2.82
N ILE A 227 -19.45 -22.74 -2.01
CA ILE A 227 -19.17 -22.82 -0.57
C ILE A 227 -20.11 -21.89 0.19
N ALA A 228 -20.23 -22.09 1.50
CA ALA A 228 -20.86 -21.11 2.38
C ALA A 228 -20.04 -19.80 2.42
N TRP A 229 -20.70 -18.70 2.76
CA TRP A 229 -20.05 -17.41 2.91
C TRP A 229 -18.94 -17.46 3.97
N PRO A 230 -17.70 -17.03 3.66
CA PRO A 230 -16.61 -17.03 4.64
C PRO A 230 -16.86 -15.99 5.73
N ASP A 231 -16.87 -16.42 6.98
CA ASP A 231 -16.90 -15.53 8.15
C ASP A 231 -15.48 -15.06 8.48
N LEU A 232 -15.02 -14.01 7.78
CA LEU A 232 -13.69 -13.41 7.97
C LEU A 232 -13.48 -12.81 9.37
N TYR A 233 -14.54 -12.68 10.15
CA TYR A 233 -14.51 -12.06 11.48
C TYR A 233 -14.81 -13.05 12.60
N ARG A 234 -14.84 -14.35 12.29
CA ARG A 234 -15.07 -15.40 13.27
C ARG A 234 -14.07 -15.27 14.42
N GLY A 235 -14.59 -15.12 15.64
CA GLY A 235 -13.79 -14.94 16.85
C GLY A 235 -13.04 -13.61 16.97
N ALA A 236 -13.20 -12.67 16.03
CA ALA A 236 -12.53 -11.38 16.09
C ALA A 236 -13.08 -10.49 17.22
N PRO A 237 -12.23 -9.72 17.92
CA PRO A 237 -12.63 -8.83 19.01
C PRO A 237 -13.69 -7.80 18.59
N SER A 238 -14.42 -7.26 19.58
CA SER A 238 -15.50 -6.30 19.36
C SER A 238 -15.06 -4.96 18.74
N TRP A 239 -13.77 -4.67 18.75
CA TRP A 239 -13.17 -3.48 18.11
C TRP A 239 -12.84 -3.70 16.63
N VAL A 240 -12.94 -4.92 16.11
CA VAL A 240 -12.84 -5.20 14.67
C VAL A 240 -14.21 -5.01 14.03
N HIS A 241 -14.41 -3.88 13.37
CA HIS A 241 -15.66 -3.51 12.71
C HIS A 241 -15.41 -2.53 11.55
N ASN A 242 -16.46 -2.23 10.77
CA ASN A 242 -16.44 -1.45 9.52
C ASN A 242 -15.62 -0.15 9.49
N LEU A 243 -15.33 0.47 10.63
CA LEU A 243 -14.56 1.71 10.69
C LEU A 243 -13.09 1.51 10.30
N TYR A 244 -12.56 0.31 10.53
CA TYR A 244 -11.14 -0.02 10.38
C TYR A 244 -10.88 -1.00 9.23
N LEU A 245 -11.94 -1.39 8.52
CA LEU A 245 -11.85 -2.33 7.41
C LEU A 245 -11.56 -1.62 6.10
N ASP A 246 -10.95 -2.35 5.18
CA ASP A 246 -10.82 -1.93 3.79
C ASP A 246 -12.21 -1.68 3.19
N PRO A 247 -12.40 -0.58 2.42
CA PRO A 247 -13.67 -0.27 1.76
C PRO A 247 -14.26 -1.41 0.92
N ARG A 248 -13.43 -2.36 0.47
CA ARG A 248 -13.86 -3.60 -0.20
C ARG A 248 -14.89 -4.39 0.62
N ALA A 249 -14.92 -4.27 1.95
CA ALA A 249 -15.96 -4.88 2.78
C ALA A 249 -17.37 -4.40 2.40
N GLY A 250 -17.53 -3.10 2.10
CA GLY A 250 -18.80 -2.55 1.64
C GLY A 250 -19.14 -2.93 0.20
N GLN A 251 -18.14 -3.32 -0.59
CA GLN A 251 -18.29 -3.77 -1.98
C GLN A 251 -18.47 -5.28 -2.10
N GLY A 252 -18.39 -6.04 -0.99
CA GLY A 252 -18.44 -7.50 -1.04
C GLY A 252 -17.18 -8.13 -1.66
N LEU A 253 -16.04 -7.43 -1.59
CA LEU A 253 -14.77 -7.81 -2.21
C LEU A 253 -13.65 -8.09 -1.19
N LEU A 254 -13.98 -8.17 0.10
CA LEU A 254 -13.02 -8.50 1.14
C LEU A 254 -12.75 -9.99 1.18
N SER A 255 -11.52 -10.44 0.95
CA SER A 255 -11.17 -11.87 0.97
C SER A 255 -10.28 -12.28 2.15
N PHE A 256 -9.76 -11.30 2.93
CA PHE A 256 -9.08 -11.57 4.18
C PHE A 256 -9.27 -10.45 5.22
N CYS A 257 -9.12 -10.81 6.49
CA CYS A 257 -9.07 -9.88 7.62
C CYS A 257 -8.18 -10.47 8.72
N TYR A 258 -7.16 -9.72 9.11
CA TYR A 258 -6.27 -10.00 10.21
C TYR A 258 -6.38 -8.88 11.24
N TRP A 259 -6.20 -9.22 12.52
CA TRP A 259 -6.18 -8.25 13.60
C TRP A 259 -5.01 -8.50 14.53
N TRP A 260 -4.38 -7.40 14.94
CA TRP A 260 -3.25 -7.39 15.86
C TRP A 260 -3.73 -6.89 17.22
N ASP A 261 -3.47 -7.65 18.28
CA ASP A 261 -3.97 -7.33 19.63
C ASP A 261 -2.99 -6.53 20.49
N GLY A 262 -1.73 -6.41 20.04
CA GLY A 262 -0.64 -5.87 20.83
C GLY A 262 0.63 -6.71 20.70
N ASP A 263 0.49 -8.02 20.46
CA ASP A 263 1.60 -8.97 20.46
C ASP A 263 1.55 -9.98 19.30
N HIS A 264 0.34 -10.37 18.87
CA HIS A 264 0.17 -11.39 17.83
C HIS A 264 -0.79 -10.94 16.74
N TRP A 265 -0.54 -11.41 15.51
CA TRP A 265 -1.53 -11.38 14.44
C TRP A 265 -2.49 -12.54 14.60
N TYR A 266 -3.77 -12.27 14.36
CA TYR A 266 -4.83 -13.26 14.37
C TYR A 266 -5.67 -13.16 13.10
N ARG A 267 -6.26 -14.29 12.68
CA ARG A 267 -7.32 -14.33 11.68
C ARG A 267 -8.35 -15.41 12.02
N ALA A 268 -9.52 -15.33 11.38
CA ALA A 268 -10.50 -16.40 11.42
C ALA A 268 -9.95 -17.69 10.78
N GLU A 269 -10.33 -18.85 11.32
CA GLU A 269 -10.20 -20.11 10.59
C GLU A 269 -11.41 -20.31 9.68
N LEU A 270 -11.15 -20.56 8.39
CA LEU A 270 -12.17 -20.66 7.34
C LEU A 270 -12.38 -22.11 6.94
N ALA A 271 -13.11 -22.86 7.77
CA ALA A 271 -13.43 -24.27 7.50
C ALA A 271 -14.21 -24.45 6.17
N GLU A 272 -14.99 -23.45 5.77
CA GLU A 272 -15.75 -23.40 4.53
C GLU A 272 -14.85 -23.48 3.30
N ALA A 273 -13.61 -22.98 3.41
CA ALA A 273 -12.63 -22.99 2.33
C ALA A 273 -11.94 -24.35 2.13
N ALA A 274 -12.10 -25.31 3.06
CA ALA A 274 -11.45 -26.62 2.97
C ALA A 274 -11.86 -27.43 1.73
N ALA A 275 -13.05 -27.15 1.17
CA ALA A 275 -13.54 -27.77 -0.06
C ALA A 275 -12.89 -27.18 -1.33
N LEU A 276 -12.27 -25.99 -1.25
CA LEU A 276 -11.68 -25.32 -2.40
C LEU A 276 -10.34 -25.94 -2.77
N LYS A 277 -10.28 -26.55 -3.95
CA LYS A 277 -9.05 -27.12 -4.51
C LYS A 277 -8.81 -26.63 -5.93
N ARG A 278 -7.54 -26.53 -6.34
CA ARG A 278 -7.10 -26.32 -7.72
C ARG A 278 -6.17 -27.47 -8.07
N GLY A 279 -6.69 -28.45 -8.81
CA GLY A 279 -6.05 -29.76 -8.90
C GLY A 279 -5.93 -30.38 -7.51
N ASP A 280 -4.72 -30.79 -7.13
CA ASP A 280 -4.43 -31.37 -5.81
C ASP A 280 -4.11 -30.33 -4.73
N SER A 281 -4.00 -29.04 -5.07
CA SER A 281 -3.66 -27.99 -4.09
C SER A 281 -4.90 -27.44 -3.40
N PRO A 282 -5.02 -27.53 -2.06
CA PRO A 282 -6.06 -26.83 -1.33
C PRO A 282 -5.85 -25.32 -1.41
N TRP A 283 -6.93 -24.55 -1.28
CA TRP A 283 -6.85 -23.11 -1.07
C TRP A 283 -6.13 -22.79 0.23
N ARG A 284 -5.38 -21.69 0.23
CA ARG A 284 -4.70 -21.19 1.44
C ARG A 284 -4.82 -19.66 1.56
N PRO A 285 -4.79 -19.10 2.78
CA PRO A 285 -4.87 -17.64 3.00
C PRO A 285 -3.77 -16.85 2.29
N GLU A 286 -2.59 -17.44 2.10
CA GLU A 286 -1.46 -16.83 1.40
C GLU A 286 -1.81 -16.49 -0.05
N GLU A 287 -2.75 -17.23 -0.67
CA GLU A 287 -3.28 -16.93 -2.00
C GLU A 287 -4.01 -15.58 -2.03
N GLU A 288 -4.60 -15.12 -0.91
CA GLU A 288 -5.33 -13.86 -0.83
C GLU A 288 -4.42 -12.69 -0.44
N ILE A 289 -3.54 -12.86 0.55
CA ILE A 289 -2.70 -11.76 1.06
C ILE A 289 -1.53 -11.41 0.12
N THR A 290 -0.87 -12.41 -0.48
CA THR A 290 0.35 -12.20 -1.29
C THR A 290 0.14 -11.21 -2.45
N PRO A 291 -0.94 -11.28 -3.25
CA PRO A 291 -1.18 -10.32 -4.32
C PRO A 291 -1.82 -9.00 -3.86
N SER A 292 -2.33 -8.94 -2.63
CA SER A 292 -3.16 -7.82 -2.15
C SER A 292 -2.43 -6.88 -1.20
N VAL A 293 -1.38 -7.37 -0.54
CA VAL A 293 -0.51 -6.61 0.35
C VAL A 293 0.80 -6.36 -0.40
N PRO A 294 1.43 -5.16 -0.28
CA PRO A 294 2.75 -4.95 -0.84
C PRO A 294 3.71 -6.04 -0.34
N GLY A 295 4.61 -6.54 -1.20
CA GLY A 295 5.53 -7.63 -0.87
C GLY A 295 6.64 -7.28 0.13
N VAL A 296 6.32 -6.56 1.20
CA VAL A 296 7.23 -6.04 2.23
C VAL A 296 7.40 -7.00 3.43
N TRP A 297 7.44 -8.29 3.12
CA TRP A 297 7.48 -9.39 4.09
C TRP A 297 8.80 -9.46 4.86
N THR A 298 9.92 -9.09 4.22
CA THR A 298 11.25 -9.04 4.84
C THR A 298 11.96 -7.73 4.50
N GLU A 299 13.07 -7.45 5.17
CA GLU A 299 13.96 -6.35 4.76
C GLU A 299 14.38 -6.52 3.29
N ASP A 300 14.73 -7.74 2.89
CA ASP A 300 15.19 -8.06 1.52
C ASP A 300 14.09 -7.82 0.48
N SER A 301 12.90 -8.37 0.69
CA SER A 301 11.80 -8.20 -0.27
C SER A 301 11.34 -6.75 -0.37
N THR A 302 11.45 -6.00 0.73
CA THR A 302 11.19 -4.55 0.75
C THR A 302 12.25 -3.78 -0.04
N ALA A 303 13.53 -4.12 0.14
CA ALA A 303 14.63 -3.49 -0.60
C ALA A 303 14.53 -3.76 -2.11
N ASP A 304 14.12 -4.97 -2.50
CA ASP A 304 13.87 -5.34 -3.90
C ASP A 304 12.74 -4.50 -4.53
N LEU A 305 11.62 -4.31 -3.81
CA LEU A 305 10.53 -3.45 -4.28
C LEU A 305 10.96 -1.99 -4.40
N VAL A 306 11.71 -1.48 -3.43
CA VAL A 306 12.28 -0.12 -3.49
C VAL A 306 13.19 0.02 -4.71
N ALA A 307 14.06 -0.96 -4.96
CA ALA A 307 14.92 -1.00 -6.13
C ALA A 307 14.11 -1.01 -7.45
N GLU A 308 13.03 -1.79 -7.52
CA GLU A 308 12.14 -1.80 -8.68
C GLU A 308 11.50 -0.43 -8.94
N VAL A 309 11.03 0.24 -7.89
CA VAL A 309 10.48 1.60 -8.00
C VAL A 309 11.54 2.58 -8.50
N LEU A 310 12.75 2.56 -7.94
CA LEU A 310 13.85 3.44 -8.39
C LEU A 310 14.20 3.20 -9.87
N LYS A 311 14.23 1.94 -10.33
CA LYS A 311 14.43 1.61 -11.75
C LYS A 311 13.34 2.19 -12.64
N ARG A 312 12.07 2.11 -12.22
CA ARG A 312 10.94 2.72 -12.96
C ARG A 312 11.05 4.24 -13.06
N LEU A 313 11.74 4.88 -12.11
CA LEU A 313 12.07 6.31 -12.15
C LEU A 313 13.32 6.63 -13.01
N GLY A 314 13.92 5.63 -13.67
CA GLY A 314 15.08 5.81 -14.53
C GLY A 314 16.41 5.91 -13.77
N ILE A 315 16.46 5.44 -12.52
CA ILE A 315 17.67 5.47 -11.70
C ILE A 315 18.46 4.18 -11.94
N GLU A 316 19.69 4.32 -12.42
CA GLU A 316 20.65 3.23 -12.52
C GLU A 316 21.08 2.77 -11.13
N LEU A 317 20.88 1.49 -10.83
CA LEU A 317 21.17 0.94 -9.51
C LEU A 317 22.56 0.34 -9.43
N THR A 318 23.20 0.56 -8.29
CA THR A 318 24.43 -0.09 -7.85
C THR A 318 24.20 -0.81 -6.52
N ASP A 319 25.13 -1.67 -6.11
CA ASP A 319 25.12 -2.31 -4.79
C ASP A 319 25.00 -1.31 -3.62
N ARG A 320 25.47 -0.08 -3.81
CA ARG A 320 25.40 0.97 -2.80
C ARG A 320 23.99 1.53 -2.65
N ASN A 321 23.16 1.55 -3.70
CA ASN A 321 21.74 1.91 -3.60
C ASN A 321 20.99 0.86 -2.77
N ALA A 322 21.23 -0.44 -3.05
CA ALA A 322 20.62 -1.54 -2.31
C ALA A 322 20.96 -1.45 -0.81
N ARG A 323 22.25 -1.31 -0.46
CA ARG A 323 22.68 -1.12 0.94
C ARG A 323 22.04 0.11 1.60
N SER A 324 21.83 1.18 0.85
CA SER A 324 21.18 2.40 1.36
C SER A 324 19.68 2.20 1.58
N ALA A 325 19.01 1.45 0.71
CA ALA A 325 17.62 1.04 0.91
C ALA A 325 17.46 0.20 2.19
N PHE A 326 18.33 -0.80 2.41
CA PHE A 326 18.35 -1.57 3.66
C PHE A 326 18.51 -0.68 4.91
N ARG A 327 19.42 0.30 4.86
CA ARG A 327 19.63 1.25 5.96
C ARG A 327 18.40 2.12 6.20
N LEU A 328 17.71 2.57 5.14
CA LEU A 328 16.46 3.30 5.28
C LEU A 328 15.36 2.42 5.92
N ILE A 329 15.22 1.17 5.48
CA ILE A 329 14.24 0.22 6.03
C ILE A 329 14.48 0.01 7.52
N ARG A 330 15.71 -0.27 7.94
CA ARG A 330 16.06 -0.42 9.35
C ARG A 330 15.83 0.84 10.17
N ALA A 331 16.15 2.00 9.60
CA ALA A 331 15.89 3.28 10.24
C ALA A 331 14.39 3.53 10.42
N ALA A 332 13.57 3.13 9.44
CA ALA A 332 12.11 3.24 9.52
C ALA A 332 11.53 2.32 10.59
N GLU A 333 12.00 1.07 10.69
CA GLU A 333 11.56 0.14 11.73
C GLU A 333 11.91 0.61 13.15
N ALA A 334 13.02 1.34 13.31
CA ALA A 334 13.39 1.99 14.56
C ALA A 334 12.75 3.37 14.76
N GLY A 335 12.07 3.91 13.75
CA GLY A 335 11.49 5.25 13.77
C GLY A 335 12.54 6.36 13.94
N ILE A 336 13.65 6.27 13.21
CA ILE A 336 14.79 7.20 13.27
C ILE A 336 15.18 7.74 11.88
N VAL A 337 14.27 7.66 10.91
CA VAL A 337 14.54 8.14 9.55
C VAL A 337 14.85 9.63 9.56
N SER A 338 15.76 10.03 8.69
CA SER A 338 16.16 11.41 8.46
C SER A 338 16.37 11.65 6.97
N ASP A 339 16.46 12.90 6.55
CA ASP A 339 16.77 13.31 5.17
C ASP A 339 18.01 12.60 4.62
N THR A 340 19.00 12.35 5.48
CA THR A 340 20.24 11.68 5.10
C THR A 340 20.01 10.24 4.66
N HIS A 341 19.04 9.53 5.25
CA HIS A 341 18.72 8.15 4.86
C HIS A 341 18.14 8.12 3.44
N LEU A 342 17.21 9.03 3.12
CA LEU A 342 16.64 9.16 1.78
C LEU A 342 17.69 9.59 0.75
N SER A 343 18.44 10.66 1.03
CA SER A 343 19.44 11.20 0.09
C SER A 343 20.51 10.16 -0.28
N ARG A 344 20.89 9.28 0.65
CA ARG A 344 21.89 8.22 0.39
C ARG A 344 21.42 7.16 -0.62
N MET A 345 20.11 7.03 -0.85
CA MET A 345 19.58 6.16 -1.91
C MET A 345 19.88 6.67 -3.32
N PHE A 346 20.19 7.96 -3.46
CA PHE A 346 20.46 8.62 -4.74
C PHE A 346 21.93 9.03 -4.84
N ILE A 347 22.78 8.08 -5.26
CA ILE A 347 24.25 8.25 -5.26
C ILE A 347 24.70 9.43 -6.12
N ASP A 348 24.08 9.61 -7.29
CA ASP A 348 24.40 10.68 -8.25
C ASP A 348 23.62 11.98 -7.97
N GLY A 349 22.99 12.07 -6.81
CA GLY A 349 22.09 13.16 -6.43
C GLY A 349 20.63 12.83 -6.71
N ILE A 350 19.75 13.53 -6.00
CA ILE A 350 18.31 13.32 -6.08
C ILE A 350 17.79 13.93 -7.40
N PRO A 351 17.08 13.16 -8.24
CA PRO A 351 16.48 13.68 -9.46
C PRO A 351 15.49 14.81 -9.16
N GLN A 352 15.41 15.84 -10.02
CA GLN A 352 14.43 16.93 -9.85
C GLN A 352 12.97 16.45 -9.90
N THR A 353 12.72 15.30 -10.52
CA THR A 353 11.41 14.65 -10.58
C THR A 353 11.03 13.95 -9.28
N PHE A 354 11.96 13.78 -8.34
CA PHE A 354 11.71 13.14 -7.07
C PHE A 354 11.41 14.18 -5.98
N ASP A 355 10.19 14.17 -5.46
CA ASP A 355 9.74 15.04 -4.39
C ASP A 355 10.15 14.47 -3.02
N VAL A 356 11.24 15.01 -2.47
CA VAL A 356 11.75 14.64 -1.14
C VAL A 356 10.78 15.02 -0.03
N ALA A 357 10.07 16.15 -0.17
CA ALA A 357 9.16 16.63 0.85
C ALA A 357 7.95 15.69 0.97
N GLU A 358 7.40 15.26 -0.17
CA GLU A 358 6.33 14.24 -0.20
C GLU A 358 6.82 12.91 0.39
N ALA A 359 8.02 12.45 0.03
CA ALA A 359 8.59 11.22 0.60
C ALA A 359 8.73 11.29 2.13
N LEU A 360 9.22 12.41 2.66
CA LEU A 360 9.32 12.65 4.10
C LEU A 360 7.95 12.75 4.77
N ALA A 361 6.95 13.36 4.12
CA ALA A 361 5.60 13.45 4.65
C ALA A 361 4.95 12.06 4.82
N GLN A 362 5.17 11.13 3.89
CA GLN A 362 4.71 9.74 4.04
C GLN A 362 5.36 9.03 5.24
N LEU A 363 6.66 9.24 5.45
CA LEU A 363 7.40 8.68 6.59
C LEU A 363 6.98 9.32 7.92
N ASP A 364 6.71 10.63 7.92
CA ASP A 364 6.23 11.37 9.08
C ASP A 364 4.83 10.91 9.49
N ALA A 365 3.91 10.79 8.52
CA ALA A 365 2.58 10.24 8.74
C ALA A 365 2.65 8.84 9.38
N ALA A 366 3.61 8.02 8.96
CA ALA A 366 3.82 6.70 9.56
C ALA A 366 4.52 6.74 10.94
N GLY A 367 5.01 7.88 11.41
CA GLY A 367 5.81 8.01 12.62
C GLY A 367 7.20 7.38 12.51
N ALA A 368 7.72 7.24 11.27
CA ALA A 368 9.01 6.60 10.99
C ALA A 368 10.20 7.59 11.08
N LEU A 369 9.93 8.90 11.05
CA LEU A 369 10.97 9.91 11.22
C LEU A 369 11.50 9.93 12.65
N LEU A 370 12.78 10.31 12.79
CA LEU A 370 13.33 10.68 14.09
C LEU A 370 12.43 11.78 14.72
N PRO A 371 11.96 11.62 15.97
CA PRO A 371 11.02 12.57 16.54
C PRO A 371 11.66 13.95 16.66
N PRO A 372 10.93 15.02 16.30
CA PRO A 372 11.45 16.37 16.44
C PRO A 372 11.63 16.69 17.92
N TYR A 373 12.84 17.16 18.26
CA TYR A 373 13.17 17.59 19.62
C TYR A 373 14.08 18.83 19.54
N PRO A 374 13.92 19.83 20.43
CA PRO A 374 14.77 21.01 20.42
C PRO A 374 16.25 20.64 20.56
N PRO A 375 17.11 20.94 19.57
CA PRO A 375 18.50 20.53 19.63
C PRO A 375 19.27 21.32 20.68
N ILE A 376 20.20 20.66 21.37
CA ILE A 376 21.17 21.37 22.22
C ILE A 376 22.33 21.89 21.37
N ASP A 377 22.93 23.00 21.78
CA ASP A 377 24.12 23.53 21.12
C ASP A 377 25.39 22.71 21.46
N GLN A 378 26.43 22.91 20.65
CA GLN A 378 27.70 22.21 20.79
C GLN A 378 28.36 22.46 22.16
N THR A 379 28.30 23.69 22.66
CA THR A 379 28.90 24.07 23.95
C THR A 379 28.25 23.33 25.11
N THR A 380 26.93 23.18 25.07
CA THR A 380 26.15 22.42 26.05
C THR A 380 26.53 20.94 25.99
N ALA A 381 26.64 20.35 24.80
CA ALA A 381 27.04 18.96 24.65
C ALA A 381 28.43 18.67 25.25
N LEU A 382 29.41 19.53 24.97
CA LEU A 382 30.76 19.43 25.55
C LEU A 382 30.73 19.52 27.08
N LYS A 383 29.97 20.49 27.62
CA LYS A 383 29.83 20.68 29.07
C LYS A 383 29.20 19.47 29.75
N LEU A 384 28.17 18.87 29.14
CA LEU A 384 27.49 17.69 29.68
C LEU A 384 28.45 16.50 29.82
N VAL A 385 29.39 16.31 28.88
CA VAL A 385 30.41 15.25 28.99
C VAL A 385 31.40 15.53 30.12
N VAL A 386 31.85 16.78 30.25
CA VAL A 386 32.75 17.18 31.35
C VAL A 386 32.08 16.93 32.70
N ASP A 387 30.82 17.32 32.85
CA ASP A 387 30.05 17.13 34.07
C ASP A 387 29.76 15.63 34.34
N TYR A 388 29.49 14.84 33.29
CA TYR A 388 29.31 13.39 33.38
C TYR A 388 30.59 12.67 33.87
N CYS A 389 31.75 12.97 33.28
CA CYS A 389 33.02 12.37 33.70
C CYS A 389 33.37 12.72 35.16
N ARG A 390 33.15 13.97 35.57
CA ARG A 390 33.40 14.43 36.94
C ARG A 390 32.45 13.78 37.95
N SER A 391 31.16 13.70 37.63
CA SER A 391 30.14 13.15 38.54
C SER A 391 30.24 11.64 38.74
N ARG A 392 30.73 10.91 37.73
CA ARG A 392 30.91 9.44 37.79
C ARG A 392 32.34 8.99 38.08
N GLU A 393 33.24 9.92 38.42
CA GLU A 393 34.65 9.64 38.71
C GLU A 393 35.34 8.81 37.61
N ILE A 394 34.98 9.07 36.34
CA ILE A 394 35.57 8.36 35.20
C ILE A 394 37.04 8.76 35.08
N SER A 395 37.94 7.78 35.04
CA SER A 395 39.37 8.04 34.84
C SER A 395 39.60 8.64 33.46
N THR A 396 40.04 9.90 33.41
CA THR A 396 40.39 10.60 32.16
C THR A 396 41.90 10.64 31.92
N HIS A 397 42.64 9.67 32.44
CA HIS A 397 44.10 9.60 32.24
C HIS A 397 44.41 9.47 30.75
N GLY A 398 45.20 10.40 30.19
CA GLY A 398 45.47 10.46 28.74
C GLY A 398 44.31 10.98 27.88
N TYR A 399 43.22 11.47 28.50
CA TYR A 399 42.03 11.95 27.81
C TYR A 399 41.67 13.39 28.25
N PRO A 400 42.31 14.42 27.67
CA PRO A 400 42.16 15.82 28.08
C PRO A 400 40.76 16.36 27.78
N LEU A 401 39.97 16.61 28.83
CA LEU A 401 38.59 17.11 28.71
C LEU A 401 38.48 18.52 28.11
N ASP A 402 39.56 19.29 28.10
CA ASP A 402 39.66 20.61 27.46
C ASP A 402 39.88 20.54 25.95
N GLN A 403 40.16 19.36 25.40
CA GLN A 403 40.38 19.12 23.96
C GLN A 403 39.21 18.39 23.29
N LEU A 404 38.07 18.27 23.97
CA LEU A 404 36.89 17.61 23.41
C LEU A 404 36.38 18.34 22.17
N VAL A 405 36.10 17.56 21.13
CA VAL A 405 35.34 18.00 19.95
C VAL A 405 33.99 17.30 19.93
N ALA A 406 33.00 17.94 19.32
CA ALA A 406 31.68 17.37 19.13
C ALA A 406 31.31 17.35 17.64
N THR A 407 30.72 16.25 17.19
CA THR A 407 30.19 16.08 15.85
C THR A 407 28.68 15.82 15.95
N ARG A 408 27.88 16.54 15.18
CA ARG A 408 26.42 16.36 15.17
C ARG A 408 26.08 14.98 14.58
N ILE A 409 25.18 14.27 15.26
CA ILE A 409 24.63 12.98 14.81
C ILE A 409 23.09 13.02 14.94
N PRO A 410 22.35 12.08 14.31
CA PRO A 410 20.90 12.00 14.51
C PRO A 410 20.54 11.90 16.00
N GLY A 411 19.73 12.84 16.49
CA GLY A 411 19.26 12.89 17.89
C GLY A 411 20.24 13.47 18.91
N GLY A 412 21.40 13.98 18.49
CA GLY A 412 22.36 14.58 19.42
C GLY A 412 23.77 14.78 18.87
N TRP A 413 24.76 14.50 19.72
CA TRP A 413 26.17 14.78 19.49
C TRP A 413 27.06 13.59 19.85
N GLN A 414 28.06 13.31 19.01
CA GLN A 414 29.18 12.45 19.35
C GLN A 414 30.34 13.32 19.84
N VAL A 415 30.83 13.07 21.06
CA VAL A 415 31.87 13.85 21.71
C VAL A 415 33.09 12.97 21.97
N PHE A 416 34.26 13.42 21.52
CA PHE A 416 35.51 12.69 21.66
C PHE A 416 36.73 13.61 21.66
N VAL A 417 37.89 13.12 22.08
CA VAL A 417 39.18 13.80 21.89
C VAL A 417 39.76 13.37 20.52
N PRO A 418 40.07 14.31 19.61
CA PRO A 418 40.63 13.98 18.30
C PRO A 418 42.06 13.44 18.47
N VAL A 419 42.50 12.61 17.53
CA VAL A 419 43.86 12.03 17.57
C VAL A 419 44.68 12.58 16.40
N PRO A 420 45.93 13.01 16.66
CA PRO A 420 46.86 13.42 15.62
C PRO A 420 47.04 12.34 14.54
N ALA A 421 47.30 12.75 13.30
CA ALA A 421 47.32 11.85 12.14
C ALA A 421 48.41 10.75 12.20
N ASP A 422 49.36 10.89 13.11
CA ASP A 422 50.54 10.04 13.31
C ASP A 422 50.43 9.10 14.54
N GLU A 423 49.34 9.14 15.31
CA GLU A 423 49.18 8.32 16.52
C GLU A 423 48.07 7.27 16.42
N VAL A 424 48.38 6.05 16.87
CA VAL A 424 47.39 4.98 17.09
C VAL A 424 47.00 5.00 18.56
N ALA A 425 45.86 5.61 18.87
CA ALA A 425 45.34 5.64 20.24
C ALA A 425 44.58 4.35 20.56
N VAL A 426 45.06 3.64 21.58
CA VAL A 426 44.41 2.48 22.22
C VAL A 426 43.57 3.01 23.39
N ASP A 427 42.35 2.50 23.56
CA ASP A 427 41.43 2.83 24.67
C ASP A 427 40.74 4.22 24.58
N ARG A 428 40.12 4.52 23.43
CA ARG A 428 39.38 5.79 23.24
C ARG A 428 38.01 5.76 23.91
N MET A 429 37.76 6.77 24.73
CA MET A 429 36.39 7.09 25.14
C MET A 429 35.69 7.89 24.03
N VAL A 430 34.47 7.48 23.69
CA VAL A 430 33.54 8.25 22.86
C VAL A 430 32.28 8.40 23.70
N PHE A 431 31.79 9.62 23.83
CA PHE A 431 30.55 9.94 24.52
C PHE A 431 29.49 10.31 23.50
N LEU A 432 28.25 9.93 23.77
CA LEU A 432 27.08 10.29 23.00
C LEU A 432 26.19 11.15 23.89
N VAL A 433 25.79 12.32 23.39
CA VAL A 433 24.97 13.28 24.13
C VAL A 433 23.70 13.53 23.35
N ALA A 434 22.57 13.06 23.87
CA ALA A 434 21.28 13.24 23.24
C ALA A 434 20.72 14.65 23.45
N ASP A 435 19.84 15.08 22.56
CA ASP A 435 19.23 16.42 22.65
C ASP A 435 18.33 16.55 23.90
N ASP A 436 17.84 15.43 24.45
CA ASP A 436 17.18 15.35 25.76
C ASP A 436 18.16 15.41 26.96
N ARG A 437 19.45 15.68 26.69
CA ARG A 437 20.56 15.85 27.64
C ARG A 437 21.04 14.56 28.32
N VAL A 438 20.62 13.39 27.85
CA VAL A 438 21.17 12.11 28.32
C VAL A 438 22.58 11.92 27.77
N VAL A 439 23.53 11.55 28.63
CA VAL A 439 24.92 11.23 28.27
C VAL A 439 25.14 9.72 28.39
N GLU A 440 25.65 9.11 27.33
CA GLU A 440 25.96 7.68 27.25
C GLU A 440 27.43 7.50 26.84
N GLN A 441 28.13 6.51 27.39
CA GLN A 441 29.45 6.11 26.89
C GLN A 441 29.28 5.07 25.78
N ALA A 442 29.97 5.24 24.66
CA ALA A 442 29.89 4.33 23.52
C ALA A 442 30.37 2.92 23.90
N SER A 443 29.56 1.92 23.55
CA SER A 443 29.86 0.50 23.79
C SER A 443 30.30 -0.27 22.53
N SER A 444 30.34 0.41 21.37
CA SER A 444 30.70 -0.17 20.07
C SER A 444 31.73 0.73 19.37
N ILE A 445 32.62 0.10 18.61
CA ILE A 445 33.61 0.78 17.76
C ILE A 445 33.13 0.97 16.32
N ASN A 446 32.02 0.32 15.91
CA ASN A 446 31.43 0.52 14.58
C ASN A 446 30.58 1.81 14.57
N PRO A 447 30.96 2.86 13.81
CA PRO A 447 30.25 4.14 13.83
C PRO A 447 28.79 4.05 13.40
N ASP A 448 28.46 3.20 12.43
CA ASP A 448 27.10 3.06 11.91
C ASP A 448 26.18 2.41 12.96
N ASP A 449 26.62 1.33 13.62
CA ASP A 449 25.86 0.65 14.69
C ASP A 449 25.69 1.55 15.92
N LEU A 450 26.73 2.35 16.22
CA LEU A 450 26.72 3.28 17.34
C LEU A 450 25.65 4.37 17.15
N GLN A 451 25.62 5.01 15.98
CA GLN A 451 24.63 6.04 15.68
C GLN A 451 23.21 5.48 15.62
N TYR A 452 23.03 4.30 15.03
CA TYR A 452 21.73 3.62 14.99
C TYR A 452 21.19 3.34 16.40
N THR A 453 22.00 2.72 17.25
CA THR A 453 21.58 2.34 18.62
C THR A 453 21.25 3.57 19.45
N PHE A 454 22.07 4.61 19.34
CA PHE A 454 21.87 5.88 20.03
C PHE A 454 20.57 6.56 19.62
N ALA A 455 20.37 6.76 18.31
CA ALA A 455 19.17 7.41 17.79
C ALA A 455 17.90 6.62 18.15
N SER A 456 17.98 5.29 18.13
CA SER A 456 16.86 4.41 18.50
C SER A 456 16.45 4.57 19.97
N ARG A 457 17.43 4.62 20.89
CA ARG A 457 17.16 4.86 22.33
C ARG A 457 16.58 6.24 22.55
N PHE A 458 17.15 7.27 21.94
CA PHE A 458 16.64 8.63 22.00
C PHE A 458 15.18 8.71 21.51
N ALA A 459 14.88 8.12 20.36
CA ALA A 459 13.53 8.14 19.80
C ALA A 459 12.52 7.44 20.71
N ARG A 460 12.89 6.31 21.33
CA ARG A 460 12.05 5.63 22.32
C ARG A 460 11.76 6.49 23.55
N ARG A 461 12.78 7.17 24.09
CA ARG A 461 12.63 8.11 25.23
C ARG A 461 11.66 9.23 24.91
N VAL A 462 11.88 9.93 23.81
CA VAL A 462 11.07 11.09 23.40
C VAL A 462 9.61 10.68 23.14
N ARG A 463 9.37 9.47 22.64
CA ARG A 463 8.01 8.93 22.42
C ARG A 463 7.35 8.36 23.68
N GLY A 464 8.04 8.32 24.82
CA GLY A 464 7.53 7.69 26.04
C GLY A 464 7.37 6.17 25.94
N GLN A 465 8.21 5.51 25.13
CA GLN A 465 8.23 4.06 24.90
C GLN A 465 9.30 3.33 25.74
N GLU A 466 9.77 3.95 26.82
CA GLU A 466 10.54 3.26 27.86
C GLU A 466 9.58 2.63 28.86
N GLN A 467 9.64 1.30 28.97
CA GLN A 467 9.21 0.56 30.16
C GLN A 467 10.40 0.40 31.09
#